data_AF-X0VY38-F1
#
_entry.id   AF-X0VY38-F1
#
_cell.length_a   1.000
_cell.length_b   1.000
_cell.length_c   1.000
_cell.angle_alpha   90.00
_cell.angle_beta   90.00
_cell.angle_gamma   90.00
#
_symmetry.space_group_name_H-M   'P 1'
#
loop_
_entity.id
_entity.type
_entity.pdbx_description
1 polymer ?
#
loop_
_entity_poly.entity_id
_entity_poly.type
_entity_poly.pdbx_seq_one_letter_code
_entity_poly.pdbx_strand_id
1 'polypeptide(L)' 'SLKFGDTFEVTGVMDRSHILFHKGNIAEDTHGCIIVGELFDLLGEEHAVLSSGKAFKEFKAILDGEYRFTLEISSS' A
#
# COMPACT_ATOMS: atom_id res chain seq x y z
N SER A 1 8.38 16.27 -6.25
CA SER A 1 8.19 15.05 -5.44
C SER A 1 7.86 15.47 -4.01
N LEU A 2 6.87 14.84 -3.33
CA LEU A 2 6.66 14.86 -1.86
C LEU A 2 5.28 14.31 -1.39
N LYS A 3 4.30 14.05 -2.27
CA LYS A 3 2.91 13.75 -1.83
C LYS A 3 2.75 12.51 -0.95
N PHE A 4 3.66 11.52 -1.04
CA PHE A 4 3.58 10.24 -0.32
C PHE A 4 4.75 9.96 0.64
N GLY A 5 5.69 10.89 0.79
CA GLY A 5 6.88 10.69 1.64
C GLY A 5 7.80 9.57 1.15
N ASP A 6 8.59 9.03 2.08
CA ASP A 6 9.52 7.92 1.85
C ASP A 6 8.78 6.57 1.87
N THR A 7 8.77 5.87 0.73
CA THR A 7 8.05 4.61 0.50
C THR A 7 8.63 3.83 -0.68
N PHE A 8 8.17 2.60 -0.89
CA PHE A 8 8.57 1.74 -2.01
C PHE A 8 7.73 1.99 -3.27
N GLU A 9 8.37 1.85 -4.43
CA GLU A 9 7.74 1.82 -5.75
C GLU A 9 7.75 0.39 -6.29
N VAL A 10 6.60 -0.06 -6.81
CA VAL A 10 6.50 -1.30 -7.57
C VAL A 10 7.05 -1.04 -8.97
N THR A 11 8.03 -1.85 -9.37
CA THR A 11 8.68 -1.78 -10.68
C THR A 11 8.43 -3.07 -11.47
N GLY A 12 8.71 -3.05 -12.77
CA GLY A 12 8.53 -4.23 -13.63
C GLY A 12 7.09 -4.48 -14.09
N VAL A 13 6.21 -3.48 -13.98
CA VAL A 13 4.84 -3.52 -14.53
C VAL A 13 4.86 -2.89 -15.93
N MET A 14 4.41 -3.64 -16.94
CA MET A 14 4.33 -3.14 -18.32
C MET A 14 3.34 -1.96 -18.40
N ASP A 15 3.73 -0.91 -19.11
CA ASP A 15 2.94 0.31 -19.36
C ASP A 15 2.44 1.07 -18.12
N ARG A 16 3.03 0.79 -16.95
CA ARG A 16 2.66 1.42 -15.67
C ARG A 16 3.91 1.73 -14.86
N SER A 17 3.97 2.95 -14.32
CA SER A 17 5.00 3.39 -13.38
C SER A 17 4.34 4.09 -12.18
N HIS A 18 5.15 4.46 -11.18
CA HIS A 18 4.73 5.24 -10.02
C HIS A 18 3.63 4.59 -9.19
N ILE A 19 3.61 3.26 -9.15
CA ILE A 19 2.76 2.48 -8.25
C ILE A 19 3.49 2.46 -6.91
N LEU A 20 2.96 3.20 -5.93
CA LEU A 20 3.59 3.37 -4.62
C LEU A 20 2.80 2.62 -3.54
N PHE A 21 3.42 2.41 -2.38
CA PHE A 21 2.71 2.01 -1.16
C PHE A 21 2.37 3.23 -0.30
N HIS A 22 1.13 3.33 0.19
CA HIS A 22 0.75 4.35 1.16
C HIS A 22 -0.40 3.92 2.07
N LYS A 23 -0.77 4.80 3.00
CA LYS A 23 -1.96 4.62 3.85
C LYS A 23 -3.23 5.10 3.15
N GLY A 24 -4.33 4.37 3.33
CA GLY A 24 -5.67 4.67 2.83
C GLY A 24 -6.64 3.61 3.34
N ASN A 25 -7.93 3.76 3.09
CA ASN A 25 -8.94 2.84 3.62
C ASN A 25 -9.85 2.26 2.54
N ILE A 26 -10.25 3.06 1.56
CA ILE A 26 -11.20 2.66 0.52
C ILE A 26 -10.55 2.62 -0.87
N ALA A 27 -11.25 2.09 -1.87
CA ALA A 27 -10.74 1.94 -3.23
C ALA A 27 -10.33 3.27 -3.86
N GLU A 28 -11.07 4.33 -3.56
CA GLU A 28 -10.86 5.70 -4.02
C GLU A 28 -9.55 6.26 -3.48
N ASP A 29 -9.15 5.88 -2.26
CA ASP A 29 -7.88 6.30 -1.67
C ASP A 29 -6.67 5.76 -2.44
N THR A 30 -6.82 4.64 -3.17
CA THR A 30 -5.70 4.02 -3.88
C THR A 30 -5.09 4.96 -4.91
N HIS A 31 -5.90 5.71 -5.67
CA HIS A 31 -5.45 6.50 -6.83
C HIS A 31 -4.50 5.72 -7.76
N GLY A 32 -4.71 4.39 -7.89
CA GLY A 32 -3.86 3.49 -8.69
C GLY A 32 -2.55 3.04 -8.01
N CYS A 33 -2.34 3.37 -6.74
CA CYS A 33 -1.30 2.88 -5.84
C CYS A 33 -1.82 1.73 -4.96
N ILE A 34 -0.97 1.19 -4.09
CA ILE A 34 -1.31 0.10 -3.15
C ILE A 34 -1.50 0.70 -1.76
N ILE A 35 -2.63 0.39 -1.13
CA ILE A 35 -2.88 0.69 0.28
C ILE A 35 -2.65 -0.54 1.15
N VAL A 36 -2.08 -0.34 2.32
CA VAL A 36 -1.83 -1.40 3.31
C VAL A 36 -2.77 -1.25 4.50
N GLY A 37 -3.26 -2.37 5.03
CA GLY A 37 -4.10 -2.43 6.22
C GLY A 37 -3.97 -3.78 6.92
N GLU A 38 -4.46 -3.85 8.16
CA GLU A 38 -4.38 -5.05 9.00
C GLU A 38 -5.74 -5.70 9.23
N LEU A 39 -6.82 -5.05 8.80
CA LEU A 39 -8.19 -5.51 8.99
C LEU A 39 -8.98 -5.27 7.72
N PHE A 40 -9.73 -6.27 7.28
CA PHE A 40 -10.72 -6.15 6.21
C PHE A 40 -12.11 -6.02 6.85
N ASP A 41 -12.80 -4.91 6.60
CA ASP A 41 -14.13 -4.64 7.13
C ASP A 41 -14.87 -3.62 6.24
N LEU A 42 -16.05 -3.17 6.65
CA LEU A 42 -16.77 -2.08 6.02
C LEU A 42 -16.46 -0.74 6.68
N LEU A 43 -16.29 0.31 5.87
CA LEU A 43 -16.34 1.70 6.32
C LEU A 43 -17.65 2.30 5.82
N GLY A 44 -18.69 2.23 6.66
CA GLY A 44 -20.05 2.49 6.20
C GLY A 44 -20.57 1.32 5.36
N GLU A 45 -20.83 1.55 4.07
CA GLU A 45 -21.28 0.53 3.11
C GLU A 45 -20.17 0.07 2.15
N GLU A 46 -18.97 0.65 2.27
CA GLU A 46 -17.86 0.38 1.37
C GLU A 46 -16.88 -0.64 1.95
N HIS A 47 -16.40 -1.57 1.12
CA HIS A 47 -15.31 -2.46 1.50
C HIS A 47 -14.03 -1.67 1.75
N ALA A 48 -13.42 -1.90 2.90
CA ALA A 48 -12.28 -1.15 3.36
C ALA A 48 -11.17 -2.05 3.92
N VAL A 49 -9.94 -1.55 3.83
CA VAL A 49 -8.82 -1.99 4.65
C VAL A 49 -8.61 -0.99 5.78
N LEU A 50 -8.79 -1.42 7.02
CA LEU A 50 -8.70 -0.57 8.20
C LEU A 50 -7.29 -0.66 8.85
N SER A 51 -7.05 0.22 9.82
CA SER A 51 -5.77 0.33 10.54
C SER A 51 -4.56 0.65 9.65
N SER A 52 -4.77 1.32 8.51
CA SER A 52 -3.74 1.57 7.50
C SER A 52 -2.55 2.40 7.98
N GLY A 53 -2.76 3.33 8.91
CA GLY A 53 -1.66 4.09 9.53
C GLY A 53 -0.71 3.22 10.36
N LYS A 54 -1.26 2.26 11.12
CA LYS A 54 -0.48 1.29 11.91
C LYS A 54 0.23 0.32 10.98
N ALA A 55 -0.51 -0.26 10.03
CA ALA A 55 0.00 -1.19 9.03
C ALA A 55 1.17 -0.60 8.24
N PHE A 56 1.05 0.66 7.78
CA PHE A 56 2.10 1.32 7.02
C PHE A 56 3.36 1.58 7.86
N LYS A 57 3.20 1.92 9.14
CA LYS A 57 4.34 2.07 10.06
C LYS A 57 5.05 0.73 10.27
N GLU A 58 4.32 -0.36 10.47
CA GLU A 58 4.88 -1.70 10.65
C GLU A 58 5.55 -2.21 9.38
N PHE A 59 4.91 -2.02 8.22
CA PHE A 59 5.48 -2.30 6.91
C PHE A 59 6.85 -1.64 6.72
N LYS A 60 6.96 -0.34 7.03
CA LYS A 60 8.24 0.38 6.98
C LYS A 60 9.27 -0.14 7.98
N ALA A 61 8.84 -0.54 9.17
CA ALA A 61 9.75 -1.07 10.20
C ALA A 61 10.28 -2.47 9.83
N ILE A 62 9.44 -3.32 9.24
CA ILE A 62 9.83 -4.67 8.77
C ILE A 62 10.88 -4.57 7.66
N LEU A 63 10.79 -3.56 6.81
CA LEU A 63 11.70 -3.32 5.69
C LEU A 63 12.80 -2.31 6.01
N ASP A 64 13.03 -1.97 7.28
CA ASP A 64 14.08 -1.02 7.63
C ASP A 64 15.46 -1.60 7.26
N GLY A 65 16.25 -0.80 6.54
CA GLY A 65 17.52 -1.24 5.97
C GLY A 65 17.42 -2.02 4.64
N GLU A 66 16.22 -2.40 4.22
CA GLU A 66 15.97 -3.05 2.93
C GLU A 66 15.65 -2.03 1.85
N TYR A 67 16.30 -2.16 0.70
CA TYR A 67 16.08 -1.25 -0.43
C TYR A 67 15.17 -1.85 -1.50
N ARG A 68 14.99 -3.19 -1.51
CA ARG A 68 14.20 -3.92 -2.50
C ARG A 68 13.67 -5.22 -1.91
N PHE A 69 12.47 -5.61 -2.33
CA PHE A 69 11.88 -6.92 -2.05
C PHE A 69 11.01 -7.34 -3.24
N THR A 70 10.63 -8.62 -3.28
CA THR A 70 9.72 -9.15 -4.30
C THR A 70 8.29 -9.07 -3.78
N LEU A 71 7.39 -8.47 -4.56
CA LEU A 71 5.95 -8.48 -4.30
C LEU A 71 5.31 -9.65 -5.07
N GLU A 72 4.73 -10.60 -4.34
CA GLU A 72 3.92 -11.68 -4.89
C GLU A 72 2.44 -11.42 -4.62
N ILE A 73 1.61 -11.51 -5.67
CA ILE A 73 0.17 -11.32 -5.59
C ILE A 73 -0.52 -12.64 -5.91
N SER A 74 -1.35 -13.12 -4.99
CA SER A 74 -2.17 -14.31 -5.17
C SER A 74 -3.64 -13.98 -4.91
N SER A 75 -4.53 -14.68 -5.60
CA SER A 75 -5.96 -14.69 -5.31
C SER A 75 -6.32 -16.02 -4.64
N SER A 76 -7.08 -15.96 -3.54
CA SER A 76 -7.69 -17.13 -2.90
C SER A 76 -8.90 -17.63 -3.66
#